data_AF-A0A2U3L9Q7-F1
#
_entry.id   AF-A0A2U3L9Q7-F1
#
_cell.length_a   1.000
_cell.length_b   1.000
_cell.length_c   1.000
_cell.angle_alpha   90.00
_cell.angle_beta   90.00
_cell.angle_gamma   90.00
#
_symmetry.space_group_name_H-M   'P 1'
#
loop_
_entity.id
_entity.type
_entity.pdbx_description
1 polymer ?
#
loop_
_entity_poly.entity_id
_entity_poly.type
_entity_poly.pdbx_seq_one_letter_code
_entity_poly.pdbx_strand_id
1 'polypeptide(L)'
;MEIELTPEPAPTSQPTPVPAELVPVALSPVPSPPTHPDRSTGLLIFGVVQIILGLMTAMMVPLIALGAFVSRLAPGGAMRPGQYVSASATYLLLAGALVWLGIGSMRTKRWARSLTLVISWYWMILGVLITVLLTGVLPVTMRTALQMQQNTPGASSAALPTGVMAVILTFIIVFCAIFFIGVPIAFVVFYSRADVAATCHDRDPVEPWTDRAPLPVLGASLVFFVGALYLLVTGLSTPVFPFFGRYVTGIAGFACFLILAALDTYLAFAIFRLKAVGWWLAVLTVPIRLFSMALTFAKADMMQAYSKMGMSDAQLQMLQSSPFVRSHVILWWSLVSLVIFLGYLIWLKRYFKTPSVPSPVESLSALAG
;
A
#
# COMPACT_ATOMS: atom_id res chain seq x y z
N MET A 1 -50.01 -42.50 79.13
CA MET A 1 -49.17 -41.70 78.22
C MET A 1 -47.88 -42.48 78.07
N GLU A 2 -47.96 -43.55 77.28
CA GLU A 2 -46.88 -44.52 77.09
C GLU A 2 -46.06 -44.11 75.86
N ILE A 3 -44.74 -44.11 76.03
CA ILE A 3 -43.75 -43.74 75.04
C ILE A 3 -43.43 -45.01 74.26
N GLU A 4 -43.88 -45.08 73.01
CA GLU A 4 -43.68 -46.19 72.10
C GLU A 4 -42.30 -46.06 71.42
N LEU A 5 -41.40 -47.00 71.71
CA LEU A 5 -40.08 -47.14 71.10
C LEU A 5 -40.20 -47.77 69.71
N THR A 6 -39.97 -46.99 68.65
CA THR A 6 -39.74 -47.52 67.30
C THR A 6 -38.31 -48.06 67.13
N PRO A 7 -38.14 -49.26 66.53
CA PRO A 7 -36.84 -49.91 66.38
C PRO A 7 -36.01 -49.37 65.20
N GLU A 8 -34.71 -49.38 65.40
CA GLU A 8 -33.62 -48.97 64.52
C GLU A 8 -33.53 -49.86 63.24
N PRO A 9 -33.41 -49.27 62.03
CA PRO A 9 -33.24 -50.05 60.81
C PRO A 9 -31.80 -50.55 60.61
N ALA A 10 -31.70 -51.78 60.10
CA ALA A 10 -30.51 -52.60 59.89
C ALA A 10 -29.41 -51.95 59.00
N PRO A 11 -28.13 -52.37 59.15
CA PRO A 11 -27.01 -51.81 58.42
C PRO A 11 -27.04 -52.20 56.94
N THR A 12 -27.08 -51.19 56.06
CA THR A 12 -26.93 -51.34 54.62
C THR A 12 -25.50 -51.75 54.28
N SER A 13 -25.37 -52.86 53.57
CA SER A 13 -24.13 -53.42 53.03
C SER A 13 -23.32 -52.39 52.23
N GLN A 14 -22.08 -52.13 52.64
CA GLN A 14 -21.10 -51.38 51.85
C GLN A 14 -20.69 -52.17 50.60
N PRO A 15 -20.67 -51.56 49.40
CA PRO A 15 -20.11 -52.21 48.22
C PRO A 15 -18.59 -52.23 48.30
N THR A 16 -18.03 -53.39 48.02
CA THR A 16 -16.60 -53.71 47.88
C THR A 16 -15.90 -52.70 46.97
N PRO A 17 -14.71 -52.16 47.33
CA PRO A 17 -13.96 -51.30 46.42
C PRO A 17 -13.43 -52.14 45.26
N VAL A 18 -13.86 -51.79 44.05
CA VAL A 18 -13.30 -52.29 42.79
C VAL A 18 -11.81 -51.91 42.76
N PRO A 19 -10.88 -52.84 42.47
CA PRO A 19 -9.47 -52.51 42.39
C PRO A 19 -9.26 -51.47 41.29
N ALA A 20 -8.57 -50.39 41.65
CA ALA A 20 -8.24 -49.29 40.75
C ALA A 20 -7.56 -49.82 39.49
N GLU A 21 -8.33 -49.81 38.40
CA GLU A 21 -7.83 -50.04 37.06
C GLU A 21 -6.74 -48.99 36.81
N LEU A 22 -5.53 -49.48 36.56
CA LEU A 22 -4.35 -48.68 36.25
C LEU A 22 -4.66 -47.83 35.01
N VAL A 23 -5.12 -46.59 35.23
CA VAL A 23 -5.19 -45.58 34.18
C VAL A 23 -3.77 -45.47 33.61
N PRO A 24 -3.56 -45.79 32.32
CA PRO A 24 -2.25 -45.61 31.72
C PRO A 24 -1.91 -44.14 31.86
N VAL A 25 -0.80 -43.85 32.56
CA VAL A 25 -0.19 -42.52 32.55
C VAL A 25 0.03 -42.20 31.08
N ALA A 26 -0.81 -41.31 30.54
CA ALA A 26 -0.67 -40.81 29.18
C ALA A 26 0.72 -40.16 29.12
N LEU A 27 1.67 -40.88 28.52
CA LEU A 27 2.98 -40.33 28.19
C LEU A 27 2.71 -39.03 27.44
N SER A 28 3.19 -37.91 27.99
CA SER A 28 3.17 -36.63 27.31
C SER A 28 3.67 -36.86 25.88
N PRO A 29 2.91 -36.47 24.84
CA PRO A 29 3.30 -36.77 23.47
C PRO A 29 4.69 -36.17 23.23
N VAL A 30 5.63 -37.02 22.81
CA VAL A 30 6.98 -36.59 22.41
C VAL A 30 6.81 -35.46 21.40
N PRO A 31 7.39 -34.27 21.63
CA PRO A 31 7.25 -33.16 20.71
C PRO A 31 7.78 -33.62 19.35
N SER A 32 6.87 -33.69 18.37
CA SER A 32 7.23 -34.09 17.02
C SER A 32 8.28 -33.13 16.48
N PRO A 33 9.32 -33.62 15.78
CA PRO A 33 10.35 -32.75 15.22
C PRO A 33 9.69 -31.70 14.31
N PRO A 34 10.20 -30.46 14.29
CA PRO A 34 9.61 -29.40 13.47
C PRO A 34 9.62 -29.83 12.01
N THR A 35 8.42 -29.87 11.40
CA THR A 35 8.19 -30.30 10.03
C THR A 35 8.74 -29.34 8.98
N HIS A 36 9.17 -28.14 9.39
CA HIS A 36 9.74 -27.12 8.52
C HIS A 36 10.89 -26.35 9.19
N PRO A 37 11.83 -25.77 8.42
CA PRO A 37 12.90 -24.95 8.98
C PRO A 37 12.34 -23.65 9.59
N ASP A 38 12.73 -23.35 10.84
CA ASP A 38 12.33 -22.11 11.51
C ASP A 38 12.95 -20.89 10.78
N ARG A 39 12.10 -19.95 10.33
CA ARG A 39 12.50 -18.72 9.64
C ARG A 39 12.44 -17.47 10.52
N SER A 40 12.32 -17.62 11.84
CA SER A 40 12.22 -16.50 12.79
C SER A 40 13.39 -15.51 12.69
N THR A 41 14.62 -16.01 12.52
CA THR A 41 15.80 -15.14 12.32
C THR A 41 15.69 -14.31 11.04
N GLY A 42 15.18 -14.88 9.95
CA GLY A 42 14.94 -14.14 8.70
C GLY A 42 13.86 -13.07 8.89
N LEU A 43 12.76 -13.39 9.57
CA LEU A 43 11.68 -12.46 9.91
C LEU A 43 12.17 -11.30 10.78
N LEU A 44 13.10 -11.57 11.70
CA LEU A 44 13.79 -10.55 12.49
C LEU A 44 14.63 -9.63 11.60
N ILE A 45 15.50 -10.18 10.75
CA ILE A 45 16.38 -9.40 9.86
C ILE A 45 15.55 -8.51 8.92
N PHE A 46 14.58 -9.08 8.21
CA PHE A 46 13.72 -8.31 7.31
C PHE A 46 12.86 -7.28 8.05
N GLY A 47 12.43 -7.59 9.28
CA GLY A 47 11.73 -6.62 10.14
C GLY A 47 12.61 -5.43 10.56
N VAL A 48 13.88 -5.68 10.92
CA VAL A 48 14.86 -4.62 11.21
C VAL A 48 15.12 -3.77 9.96
N VAL A 49 15.29 -4.39 8.80
CA VAL A 49 15.47 -3.68 7.52
C VAL A 49 14.27 -2.77 7.23
N GLN A 50 13.03 -3.24 7.43
CA GLN A 50 11.83 -2.41 7.27
C GLN A 50 11.79 -1.21 8.22
N ILE A 51 12.19 -1.39 9.48
CA ILE A 51 12.27 -0.29 10.45
C ILE A 51 13.32 0.74 10.00
N ILE A 52 14.51 0.29 9.58
CA ILE A 52 15.56 1.19 9.07
C ILE A 52 15.05 1.98 7.86
N LEU A 53 14.39 1.31 6.90
CA LEU A 53 13.78 1.98 5.75
C LEU A 53 12.70 3.00 6.18
N GLY A 54 11.89 2.66 7.19
CA GLY A 54 10.91 3.58 7.77
C GLY A 54 11.55 4.81 8.41
N LEU A 55 12.63 4.63 9.16
CA LEU A 55 13.38 5.74 9.77
C LEU A 55 14.08 6.61 8.72
N MET A 56 14.67 6.01 7.68
CA MET A 56 15.22 6.75 6.54
C MET A 56 14.14 7.55 5.81
N THR A 57 12.94 6.98 5.68
CA THR A 57 11.77 7.67 5.11
C THR A 57 11.35 8.84 5.99
N ALA A 58 11.36 8.69 7.32
CA ALA A 58 11.05 9.77 8.25
C ALA A 58 12.09 10.91 8.20
N MET A 59 13.37 10.61 7.92
CA MET A 59 14.41 11.62 7.71
C MET A 59 14.13 12.55 6.52
N MET A 60 13.24 12.18 5.59
CA MET A 60 12.83 13.10 4.53
C MET A 60 12.09 14.33 5.06
N VAL A 61 11.41 14.23 6.21
CA VAL A 61 10.67 15.36 6.80
C VAL A 61 11.59 16.53 7.19
N PRO A 62 12.66 16.35 8.00
CA PRO A 62 13.58 17.45 8.28
C PRO A 62 14.33 17.92 7.02
N LEU A 63 14.61 17.04 6.05
CA LEU A 63 15.20 17.46 4.77
C LEU A 63 14.25 18.34 3.95
N ILE A 64 12.95 18.03 3.94
CA ILE A 64 11.92 18.86 3.32
C ILE A 64 11.79 20.19 4.06
N ALA A 65 11.83 20.19 5.39
CA ALA A 65 11.82 21.42 6.19
C ALA A 65 13.03 22.31 5.89
N LEU A 66 14.23 21.70 5.82
CA LEU A 66 15.45 22.38 5.43
C LEU A 66 15.35 22.93 3.99
N GLY A 67 14.85 22.13 3.05
CA GLY A 67 14.62 22.57 1.67
C GLY A 67 13.62 23.72 1.58
N ALA A 68 12.55 23.69 2.38
CA ALA A 68 11.58 24.77 2.49
C ALA A 68 12.23 26.04 3.06
N PHE A 69 13.06 25.92 4.09
CA PHE A 69 13.80 27.04 4.67
C PHE A 69 14.79 27.65 3.68
N VAL A 70 15.64 26.83 3.04
CA VAL A 70 16.62 27.26 2.04
C VAL A 70 15.92 27.88 0.83
N SER A 71 14.76 27.35 0.42
CA SER A 71 14.02 27.92 -0.71
C SER A 71 13.70 29.39 -0.51
N ARG A 72 13.38 29.82 0.74
CA ARG A 72 13.08 31.22 1.09
C ARG A 72 14.24 32.18 0.88
N LEU A 73 15.47 31.66 0.81
CA LEU A 73 16.67 32.45 0.56
C LEU A 73 16.89 32.70 -0.94
N ALA A 74 16.24 31.93 -1.81
CA ALA A 74 16.32 32.09 -3.26
C ALA A 74 15.29 33.12 -3.76
N PRO A 75 15.62 33.99 -4.72
CA PRO A 75 14.66 34.91 -5.32
C PRO A 75 13.48 34.16 -5.93
N GLY A 76 12.26 34.44 -5.46
CA GLY A 76 11.03 33.75 -5.90
C GLY A 76 10.87 32.30 -5.41
N GLY A 77 11.78 31.82 -4.56
CA GLY A 77 11.69 30.53 -3.91
C GLY A 77 10.89 30.62 -2.63
N ALA A 78 9.66 30.10 -2.62
CA ALA A 78 8.99 29.77 -1.38
C ALA A 78 8.22 28.48 -1.60
N MET A 79 8.65 27.42 -0.93
CA MET A 79 7.86 26.19 -0.87
C MET A 79 6.51 26.52 -0.21
N ARG A 80 5.41 26.15 -0.86
CA ARG A 80 4.07 26.46 -0.33
C ARG A 80 3.79 25.65 0.93
N PRO A 81 3.07 26.21 1.92
CA PRO A 81 2.66 25.46 3.11
C PRO A 81 1.94 24.15 2.77
N GLY A 82 1.05 24.16 1.78
CA GLY A 82 0.37 22.97 1.30
C GLY A 82 1.33 21.88 0.80
N GLN A 83 2.33 22.25 -0.01
CA GLN A 83 3.32 21.30 -0.52
C GLN A 83 4.15 20.68 0.61
N TYR A 84 4.56 21.51 1.58
CA TYR A 84 5.27 21.05 2.77
C TYR A 84 4.43 20.06 3.57
N VAL A 85 3.15 20.39 3.85
CA VAL A 85 2.22 19.54 4.60
C VAL A 85 1.99 18.23 3.86
N SER A 86 1.70 18.28 2.55
CA SER A 86 1.46 17.09 1.74
C SER A 86 2.66 16.15 1.72
N ALA A 87 3.86 16.70 1.48
CA ALA A 87 5.07 15.89 1.41
C ALA A 87 5.38 15.28 2.78
N SER A 88 5.36 16.09 3.84
CA SER A 88 5.63 15.62 5.20
C SER A 88 4.63 14.55 5.65
N ALA A 89 3.34 14.76 5.42
CA ALA A 89 2.30 13.77 5.75
C ALA A 89 2.51 12.46 4.98
N THR A 90 2.87 12.52 3.70
CA THR A 90 3.14 11.33 2.89
C THR A 90 4.31 10.52 3.45
N TYR A 91 5.44 11.17 3.77
CA TYR A 91 6.60 10.49 4.32
C TYR A 91 6.37 9.96 5.73
N LEU A 92 5.62 10.68 6.58
CA LEU A 92 5.27 10.20 7.92
C LEU A 92 4.33 9.00 7.90
N LEU A 93 3.31 9.00 7.03
CA LEU A 93 2.41 7.87 6.84
C LEU A 93 3.18 6.64 6.35
N LEU A 94 4.06 6.82 5.36
CA LEU A 94 4.88 5.73 4.83
C LEU A 94 5.87 5.20 5.87
N ALA A 95 6.55 6.09 6.60
CA ALA A 95 7.46 5.71 7.68
C ALA A 95 6.74 4.92 8.78
N GLY A 96 5.57 5.41 9.22
CA GLY A 96 4.73 4.74 10.21
C GLY A 96 4.30 3.35 9.75
N ALA A 97 3.88 3.21 8.49
CA ALA A 97 3.51 1.92 7.90
C ALA A 97 4.69 0.94 7.86
N LEU A 98 5.88 1.38 7.41
CA LEU A 98 7.08 0.55 7.35
C LEU A 98 7.55 0.10 8.74
N VAL A 99 7.56 1.01 9.72
CA VAL A 99 7.92 0.68 11.10
C VAL A 99 6.92 -0.30 11.71
N TRP A 100 5.61 -0.08 11.49
CA TRP A 100 4.57 -0.96 11.98
C TRP A 100 4.67 -2.37 11.39
N LEU A 101 4.90 -2.48 10.07
CA LEU A 101 5.12 -3.76 9.40
C LEU A 101 6.40 -4.44 9.90
N GLY A 102 7.48 -3.68 10.09
CA GLY A 102 8.74 -4.20 10.62
C GLY A 102 8.58 -4.79 12.02
N ILE A 103 7.89 -4.09 12.92
CA ILE A 103 7.54 -4.60 14.25
C ILE A 103 6.69 -5.88 14.15
N GLY A 104 5.69 -5.90 13.25
CA GLY A 104 4.89 -7.08 13.00
C GLY A 104 5.70 -8.27 12.50
N SER A 105 6.67 -8.03 11.60
CA SER A 105 7.57 -9.07 11.10
C SER A 105 8.47 -9.63 12.19
N MET A 106 9.11 -8.78 13.00
CA MET A 106 9.96 -9.24 14.11
C MET A 106 9.18 -10.07 15.14
N ARG A 107 7.88 -9.78 15.31
CA ARG A 107 6.94 -10.53 16.16
C ARG A 107 6.30 -11.72 15.44
N THR A 108 6.82 -12.09 14.27
CA THR A 108 6.36 -13.22 13.44
C THR A 108 4.85 -13.21 13.16
N LYS A 109 4.24 -12.02 13.07
CA LYS A 109 2.80 -11.87 12.88
C LYS A 109 2.37 -12.16 11.45
N ARG A 110 1.30 -12.95 11.29
CA ARG A 110 0.77 -13.36 9.97
C ARG A 110 0.30 -12.18 9.13
N TRP A 111 -0.37 -11.20 9.75
CA TRP A 111 -0.86 -10.01 9.05
C TRP A 111 0.29 -9.18 8.45
N ALA A 112 1.44 -9.12 9.13
CA ALA A 112 2.59 -8.35 8.69
C ALA A 112 3.22 -8.96 7.43
N ARG A 113 3.28 -10.29 7.36
CA ARG A 113 3.69 -11.03 6.16
C ARG A 113 2.77 -10.73 4.98
N SER A 114 1.46 -10.90 5.16
CA SER A 114 0.47 -10.71 4.08
C SER A 114 0.48 -9.28 3.53
N LEU A 115 0.52 -8.28 4.41
CA LEU A 115 0.60 -6.87 4.01
C LEU A 115 1.94 -6.51 3.36
N THR A 116 3.06 -6.98 3.92
CA THR A 116 4.39 -6.75 3.33
C THR A 116 4.45 -7.30 1.92
N LEU A 117 3.97 -8.53 1.70
CA LEU A 117 3.96 -9.15 0.38
C LEU A 117 3.16 -8.31 -0.62
N VAL A 118 1.94 -7.92 -0.26
CA VAL A 118 1.06 -7.10 -1.10
C VAL A 118 1.70 -5.74 -1.42
N ILE A 119 2.20 -5.03 -0.41
CA ILE A 119 2.86 -3.73 -0.57
C ILE A 119 4.10 -3.86 -1.44
N SER A 120 4.88 -4.93 -1.26
CA SER A 120 6.11 -5.15 -2.05
C SER A 120 5.80 -5.40 -3.52
N TRP A 121 4.72 -6.13 -3.85
CA TRP A 121 4.26 -6.28 -5.24
C TRP A 121 3.87 -4.93 -5.85
N TYR A 122 3.09 -4.11 -5.15
CA TYR A 122 2.74 -2.77 -5.66
C TYR A 122 3.95 -1.86 -5.80
N TRP A 123 4.83 -1.86 -4.81
CA TRP A 123 6.08 -1.10 -4.83
C TRP A 123 6.95 -1.52 -6.02
N MET A 124 7.10 -2.83 -6.27
CA MET A 124 7.86 -3.33 -7.40
C MET A 124 7.25 -2.95 -8.74
N ILE A 125 5.94 -3.14 -8.92
CA ILE A 125 5.24 -2.79 -10.17
C ILE A 125 5.39 -1.29 -10.45
N LEU A 126 5.12 -0.46 -9.44
CA LEU A 126 5.29 0.99 -9.54
C LEU A 126 6.75 1.37 -9.80
N GLY A 127 7.69 0.64 -9.18
CA GLY A 127 9.12 0.82 -9.35
C GLY A 127 9.60 0.56 -10.77
N VAL A 128 9.24 -0.59 -11.34
CA VAL A 128 9.53 -0.94 -12.74
C VAL A 128 8.96 0.13 -13.67
N LEU A 129 7.70 0.51 -13.45
CA LEU A 129 7.03 1.54 -14.22
C LEU A 129 7.82 2.88 -14.13
N ILE A 130 8.14 3.37 -12.93
CA ILE A 130 8.90 4.61 -12.75
C ILE A 130 10.29 4.52 -13.39
N THR A 131 11.00 3.40 -13.24
CA THR A 131 12.34 3.22 -13.85
C THR A 131 12.26 3.27 -15.38
N VAL A 132 11.28 2.59 -16.00
CA VAL A 132 11.06 2.65 -17.46
C VAL A 132 10.77 4.08 -17.91
N LEU A 133 9.90 4.79 -17.19
CA LEU A 133 9.59 6.19 -17.48
C LEU A 133 10.83 7.08 -17.38
N LEU A 134 11.61 6.95 -16.31
CA LEU A 134 12.84 7.71 -16.11
C LEU A 134 13.86 7.43 -17.21
N THR A 135 14.07 6.16 -17.59
CA THR A 135 14.98 5.78 -18.67
C THR A 135 14.56 6.38 -20.02
N GLY A 136 13.26 6.46 -20.30
CA GLY A 136 12.75 7.07 -21.53
C GLY A 136 12.81 8.60 -21.54
N VAL A 137 12.53 9.24 -20.40
CA VAL A 137 12.41 10.70 -20.28
C VAL A 137 13.76 11.39 -20.10
N LEU A 138 14.69 10.77 -19.36
CA LEU A 138 15.98 11.39 -19.03
C LEU A 138 16.79 11.84 -20.27
N PRO A 139 16.93 11.02 -21.33
CA PRO A 139 17.64 11.45 -22.55
C PRO A 139 17.02 12.70 -23.19
N VAL A 140 15.68 12.81 -23.16
CA VAL A 140 14.97 13.97 -23.70
C VAL A 140 15.28 15.22 -22.87
N THR A 141 15.21 15.10 -21.54
CA THR A 141 15.53 16.22 -20.63
C THR A 141 16.97 16.72 -20.77
N MET A 142 17.93 15.81 -20.99
CA MET A 142 19.34 16.18 -21.25
C MET A 142 19.48 16.95 -22.56
N ARG A 143 18.89 16.45 -23.64
CA ARG A 143 18.97 17.12 -24.95
C ARG A 143 18.41 18.53 -24.87
N THR A 144 17.28 18.72 -24.19
CA THR A 144 16.68 20.04 -24.00
C THR A 144 17.55 20.95 -23.12
N ALA A 145 18.14 20.42 -22.05
CA ALA A 145 19.00 21.21 -21.16
C ALA A 145 20.28 21.69 -21.89
N LEU A 146 20.91 20.80 -22.67
CA LEU A 146 22.09 21.15 -23.48
C LEU A 146 21.76 22.22 -24.53
N GLN A 147 20.60 22.13 -25.18
CA GLN A 147 20.14 23.14 -26.14
C GLN A 147 19.91 24.51 -25.49
N MET A 148 19.32 24.56 -24.31
CA MET A 148 19.12 25.83 -23.58
C MET A 148 20.45 26.47 -23.20
N GLN A 149 21.42 25.67 -22.76
CA GLN A 149 22.74 26.17 -22.38
C GLN A 149 23.53 26.71 -23.58
N GLN A 150 23.42 26.08 -24.75
CA GLN A 150 24.06 26.56 -25.99
C GLN A 150 23.47 27.89 -26.48
N ASN A 151 22.19 28.15 -26.19
CA ASN A 151 21.46 29.31 -26.66
C ASN A 151 21.49 30.50 -25.69
N THR A 152 22.19 30.43 -24.56
CA THR A 152 22.26 31.51 -23.55
C THR A 152 23.53 32.37 -23.74
N PRO A 153 23.42 33.64 -24.20
CA PRO A 153 24.59 34.50 -24.39
C PRO A 153 25.23 34.86 -23.05
N GLY A 154 26.54 34.63 -22.90
CA GLY A 154 27.31 35.02 -21.71
C GLY A 154 27.32 34.01 -20.56
N ALA A 155 26.84 32.78 -20.75
CA ALA A 155 26.93 31.74 -19.72
C ALA A 155 28.38 31.27 -19.51
N SER A 156 28.95 31.60 -18.36
CA SER A 156 30.27 31.14 -17.90
C SER A 156 30.33 29.61 -17.83
N SER A 157 31.42 29.07 -18.35
CA SER A 157 31.76 27.66 -18.55
C SER A 157 31.97 26.87 -17.25
N ALA A 158 30.89 26.60 -16.51
CA ALA A 158 30.80 25.46 -15.61
C ALA A 158 29.79 24.43 -16.14
N ALA A 159 29.78 24.21 -17.46
CA ALA A 159 29.05 23.13 -18.07
C ALA A 159 29.66 21.80 -17.57
N LEU A 160 28.91 21.00 -16.83
CA LEU A 160 29.32 19.64 -16.53
C LEU A 160 29.56 18.92 -17.87
N PRO A 161 30.76 18.35 -18.11
CA PRO A 161 31.02 17.62 -19.34
C PRO A 161 29.94 16.57 -19.59
N THR A 162 29.49 16.39 -20.84
CA THR A 162 28.41 15.46 -21.19
C THR A 162 28.63 14.05 -20.61
N GLY A 163 29.88 13.59 -20.56
CA GLY A 163 30.26 12.32 -19.94
C GLY A 163 29.97 12.27 -18.43
N VAL A 164 30.25 13.35 -17.68
CA VAL A 164 29.98 13.43 -16.23
C VAL A 164 28.47 13.38 -15.96
N MET A 165 27.67 14.09 -16.76
CA MET A 165 26.22 14.07 -16.63
C MET A 165 25.63 12.68 -16.93
N ALA A 166 26.13 12.00 -17.97
CA ALA A 166 25.73 10.62 -18.29
C ALA A 166 26.06 9.64 -17.15
N VAL A 167 27.23 9.80 -16.51
CA VAL A 167 27.62 9.00 -15.33
C VAL A 167 26.68 9.25 -14.16
N ILE A 168 26.39 10.51 -13.81
CA ILE A 168 25.46 10.87 -12.72
C ILE A 168 24.09 10.27 -12.96
N LEU A 169 23.55 10.38 -14.18
CA LEU A 169 22.24 9.84 -14.52
C LEU A 169 22.21 8.31 -14.50
N THR A 170 23.25 7.67 -15.01
CA THR A 170 23.38 6.21 -14.93
C THR A 170 23.38 5.76 -13.47
N PHE A 171 24.11 6.46 -12.61
CA PHE A 171 24.12 6.20 -11.18
C PHE A 171 22.72 6.37 -10.55
N ILE A 172 22.00 7.44 -10.88
CA ILE A 172 20.62 7.66 -10.40
C ILE A 172 19.69 6.54 -10.86
N ILE A 173 19.74 6.14 -12.14
CA ILE A 173 18.90 5.05 -12.68
C ILE A 173 19.22 3.73 -11.98
N VAL A 174 20.50 3.39 -11.81
CA VAL A 174 20.93 2.16 -11.14
C VAL A 174 20.49 2.18 -9.67
N PHE A 175 20.68 3.29 -8.97
CA PHE A 175 20.22 3.45 -7.59
C PHE A 175 18.69 3.31 -7.47
N CYS A 176 17.93 3.99 -8.33
CA CYS A 176 16.48 3.86 -8.40
C CYS A 176 16.06 2.41 -8.70
N ALA A 177 16.72 1.73 -9.64
CA ALA A 177 16.41 0.33 -9.95
C ALA A 177 16.68 -0.59 -8.74
N ILE A 178 17.80 -0.44 -8.06
CA ILE A 178 18.10 -1.22 -6.85
C ILE A 178 17.03 -0.98 -5.76
N PHE A 179 16.67 0.27 -5.53
CA PHE A 179 15.74 0.63 -4.47
C PHE A 179 14.28 0.28 -4.80
N PHE A 180 13.81 0.65 -5.99
CA PHE A 180 12.41 0.47 -6.39
C PHE A 180 12.10 -0.92 -6.95
N ILE A 181 13.12 -1.71 -7.32
CA ILE A 181 12.93 -3.05 -7.89
C ILE A 181 13.65 -4.08 -7.01
N GLY A 182 14.94 -3.90 -6.72
CA GLY A 182 15.73 -4.87 -5.96
C GLY A 182 15.22 -5.12 -4.53
N VAL A 183 14.96 -4.06 -3.77
CA VAL A 183 14.45 -4.16 -2.39
C VAL A 183 13.07 -4.86 -2.34
N PRO A 184 12.05 -4.45 -3.10
CA PRO A 184 10.76 -5.14 -3.07
C PRO A 184 10.84 -6.57 -3.63
N ILE A 185 11.74 -6.88 -4.59
CA ILE A 185 11.99 -8.27 -5.00
C ILE A 185 12.48 -9.11 -3.82
N ALA A 186 13.44 -8.60 -3.03
CA ALA A 186 13.94 -9.32 -1.86
C ALA A 186 12.83 -9.62 -0.86
N PHE A 187 11.93 -8.66 -0.61
CA PHE A 187 10.75 -8.86 0.23
C PHE A 187 9.79 -9.89 -0.38
N VAL A 188 9.45 -9.79 -1.67
CA VAL A 188 8.57 -10.74 -2.35
C VAL A 188 9.11 -12.16 -2.23
N VAL A 189 10.38 -12.37 -2.62
CA VAL A 189 11.03 -13.69 -2.59
C VAL A 189 11.07 -14.27 -1.18
N PHE A 190 11.35 -13.47 -0.16
CA PHE A 190 11.39 -13.96 1.21
C PHE A 190 9.99 -14.30 1.75
N TYR A 191 9.03 -13.37 1.69
CA TYR A 191 7.70 -13.55 2.27
C TYR A 191 6.79 -14.49 1.46
N SER A 192 7.12 -14.80 0.20
CA SER A 192 6.39 -15.79 -0.59
C SER A 192 6.73 -17.25 -0.23
N ARG A 193 7.80 -17.51 0.54
CA ARG A 193 8.23 -18.87 0.88
C ARG A 193 7.23 -19.58 1.78
N ALA A 194 7.01 -20.88 1.51
CA ALA A 194 6.18 -21.75 2.32
C ALA A 194 6.70 -21.89 3.76
N ASP A 195 8.02 -22.02 3.93
CA ASP A 195 8.65 -22.09 5.26
C ASP A 195 8.30 -20.88 6.14
N VAL A 196 8.32 -19.66 5.56
CA VAL A 196 7.99 -18.43 6.29
C VAL A 196 6.51 -18.39 6.64
N ALA A 197 5.65 -18.90 5.76
CA ALA A 197 4.23 -19.06 6.03
C ALA A 197 3.99 -19.97 7.24
N ALA A 198 4.64 -21.13 7.24
CA ALA A 198 4.52 -22.13 8.29
C ALA A 198 5.04 -21.59 9.63
N THR A 199 6.20 -20.94 9.64
CA THR A 199 6.74 -20.31 10.85
C THR A 199 5.78 -19.27 11.43
N CYS A 200 5.21 -18.40 10.59
CA CYS A 200 4.21 -17.43 11.07
C CYS A 200 2.92 -18.10 11.57
N HIS A 201 2.50 -19.21 10.95
CA HIS A 201 1.30 -19.93 11.37
C HIS A 201 1.48 -20.57 12.76
N ASP A 202 2.64 -21.16 13.01
CA ASP A 202 2.95 -21.82 14.28
C ASP A 202 3.15 -20.82 15.42
N ARG A 203 3.75 -19.65 15.14
CA ARG A 203 4.05 -18.62 16.14
C ARG A 203 2.88 -17.66 16.40
N ASP A 204 1.92 -17.54 15.48
CA ASP A 204 0.75 -16.67 15.59
C ASP A 204 -0.52 -17.47 15.24
N PRO A 205 -0.99 -18.34 16.17
CA PRO A 205 -2.11 -19.24 15.90
C PRO A 205 -3.46 -18.52 15.81
N VAL A 206 -3.55 -17.29 16.34
CA VAL A 206 -4.76 -16.48 16.27
C VAL A 206 -4.97 -16.01 14.82
N GLU A 207 -6.15 -16.29 14.28
CA GLU A 207 -6.51 -15.88 12.92
C GLU A 207 -6.47 -14.34 12.79
N PRO A 208 -5.56 -13.77 11.97
CA PRO A 208 -5.52 -12.34 11.76
C PRO A 208 -6.66 -11.91 10.83
N TRP A 209 -7.01 -10.63 10.91
CA TRP A 209 -8.01 -10.04 10.01
C TRP A 209 -7.63 -10.16 8.52
N THR A 210 -6.34 -10.22 8.18
CA THR A 210 -5.86 -10.33 6.79
C THR A 210 -6.24 -11.63 6.11
N ASP A 211 -6.53 -12.68 6.87
CA ASP A 211 -6.77 -14.02 6.33
C ASP A 211 -8.24 -14.19 5.90
N ARG A 212 -9.10 -13.25 6.28
CA ARG A 212 -10.52 -13.18 5.88
C ARG A 212 -10.73 -12.87 4.40
N ALA A 213 -9.70 -12.39 3.70
CA ALA A 213 -9.77 -12.03 2.29
C ALA A 213 -8.58 -12.63 1.52
N PRO A 214 -8.80 -13.13 0.29
CA PRO A 214 -7.70 -13.53 -0.59
C PRO A 214 -6.69 -12.40 -0.77
N LEU A 215 -5.39 -12.71 -0.83
CA LEU A 215 -4.32 -11.72 -0.97
C LEU A 215 -4.54 -10.69 -2.09
N PRO A 216 -5.05 -11.04 -3.29
CA PRO A 216 -5.33 -10.04 -4.31
C PRO A 216 -6.48 -9.08 -3.93
N VAL A 217 -7.50 -9.57 -3.25
CA VAL A 217 -8.60 -8.73 -2.76
C VAL A 217 -8.10 -7.78 -1.67
N LEU A 218 -7.24 -8.27 -0.77
CA LEU A 218 -6.55 -7.45 0.22
C LEU A 218 -5.73 -6.35 -0.46
N GLY A 219 -5.04 -6.67 -1.57
CA GLY A 219 -4.32 -5.70 -2.40
C GLY A 219 -5.22 -4.58 -2.94
N ALA A 220 -6.31 -4.92 -3.61
CA ALA A 220 -7.25 -3.90 -4.09
C ALA A 220 -7.83 -3.04 -2.95
N SER A 221 -8.21 -3.67 -1.83
CA SER A 221 -8.68 -2.94 -0.65
C SER A 221 -7.64 -1.95 -0.14
N LEU A 222 -6.37 -2.36 -0.08
CA LEU A 222 -5.30 -1.51 0.40
C LEU A 222 -5.06 -0.33 -0.54
N VAL A 223 -5.12 -0.53 -1.86
CA VAL A 223 -5.00 0.55 -2.85
C VAL A 223 -6.09 1.59 -2.64
N PHE A 224 -7.35 1.18 -2.48
CA PHE A 224 -8.44 2.13 -2.21
C PHE A 224 -8.26 2.84 -0.85
N PHE A 225 -7.84 2.13 0.20
CA PHE A 225 -7.61 2.75 1.50
C PHE A 225 -6.48 3.79 1.47
N VAL A 226 -5.34 3.43 0.87
CA VAL A 226 -4.20 4.35 0.69
C VAL A 226 -4.58 5.51 -0.23
N GLY A 227 -5.36 5.23 -1.30
CA GLY A 227 -5.93 6.24 -2.17
C GLY A 227 -6.81 7.25 -1.43
N ALA A 228 -7.69 6.79 -0.54
CA ALA A 228 -8.51 7.65 0.30
C ALA A 228 -7.66 8.56 1.19
N LEU A 229 -6.64 8.01 1.86
CA LEU A 229 -5.71 8.80 2.69
C LEU A 229 -4.99 9.86 1.85
N TYR A 230 -4.52 9.48 0.66
CA TYR A 230 -3.84 10.41 -0.25
C TYR A 230 -4.79 11.52 -0.72
N LEU A 231 -6.02 11.19 -1.10
CA LEU A 231 -7.04 12.18 -1.48
C LEU A 231 -7.33 13.17 -0.35
N LEU A 232 -7.37 12.73 0.92
CA LEU A 232 -7.53 13.62 2.06
C LEU A 232 -6.33 14.56 2.23
N VAL A 233 -5.11 14.01 2.14
CA VAL A 233 -3.87 14.80 2.23
C VAL A 233 -3.83 15.84 1.10
N THR A 234 -4.14 15.45 -0.14
CA THR A 234 -4.19 16.35 -1.30
C THR A 234 -5.30 17.39 -1.15
N GLY A 235 -6.48 17.00 -0.69
CA GLY A 235 -7.59 17.93 -0.47
C GLY A 235 -7.26 19.00 0.56
N LEU A 236 -6.59 18.65 1.65
CA LEU A 236 -6.19 19.59 2.70
C LEU A 236 -5.04 20.51 2.28
N SER A 237 -4.12 20.02 1.46
CA SER A 237 -2.91 20.74 1.08
C SER A 237 -3.06 21.58 -0.19
N THR A 238 -3.68 21.01 -1.22
CA THR A 238 -3.82 21.58 -2.55
C THR A 238 -5.18 21.20 -3.15
N PRO A 239 -6.27 21.88 -2.73
CA PRO A 239 -7.62 21.54 -3.17
C PRO A 239 -7.86 22.01 -4.62
N VAL A 240 -7.22 21.35 -5.59
CA VAL A 240 -7.41 21.56 -7.03
C VAL A 240 -7.88 20.23 -7.62
N PHE A 241 -9.20 20.08 -7.73
CA PHE A 241 -9.84 18.84 -8.12
C PHE A 241 -10.15 18.82 -9.62
N PRO A 242 -9.69 17.79 -10.37
CA PRO A 242 -10.03 17.64 -11.79
C PRO A 242 -11.47 17.11 -11.96
N PHE A 243 -12.34 17.92 -12.57
CA PHE A 243 -13.75 17.60 -12.78
C PHE A 243 -14.18 17.88 -14.22
N PHE A 244 -14.27 16.83 -15.02
CA PHE A 244 -14.87 16.81 -16.37
C PHE A 244 -14.51 18.02 -17.25
N GLY A 245 -13.21 18.29 -17.45
CA GLY A 245 -12.78 19.40 -18.31
C GLY A 245 -12.44 20.69 -17.57
N ARG A 246 -12.60 20.74 -16.24
CA ARG A 246 -12.38 21.95 -15.43
C ARG A 246 -11.66 21.61 -14.12
N TYR A 247 -10.97 22.59 -13.56
CA TYR A 247 -10.39 22.50 -12.21
C TYR A 247 -11.28 23.22 -11.19
N VAL A 248 -11.81 22.47 -10.24
CA VAL A 248 -12.58 22.98 -9.09
C VAL A 248 -11.62 23.26 -7.94
N THR A 249 -11.65 24.45 -7.36
CA THR A 249 -10.67 24.90 -6.36
C THR A 249 -11.31 25.29 -5.03
N GLY A 250 -10.47 25.49 -4.01
CA GLY A 250 -10.89 25.99 -2.70
C GLY A 250 -11.78 24.99 -1.96
N ILE A 251 -12.80 25.48 -1.25
CA ILE A 251 -13.70 24.63 -0.44
C ILE A 251 -14.45 23.62 -1.31
N ALA A 252 -14.88 24.00 -2.51
CA ALA A 252 -15.55 23.07 -3.42
C ALA A 252 -14.60 21.95 -3.88
N GLY A 253 -13.34 22.27 -4.19
CA GLY A 253 -12.32 21.29 -4.53
C GLY A 253 -12.06 20.32 -3.37
N PHE A 254 -11.94 20.85 -2.15
CA PHE A 254 -11.80 20.05 -0.93
C PHE A 254 -13.00 19.12 -0.71
N ALA A 255 -14.23 19.62 -0.89
CA ALA A 255 -15.44 18.80 -0.76
C ALA A 255 -15.45 17.64 -1.79
N CYS A 256 -15.02 17.88 -3.03
CA CYS A 256 -14.87 16.82 -4.02
C CYS A 256 -13.86 15.74 -3.59
N PHE A 257 -12.69 16.15 -3.07
CA PHE A 257 -11.71 15.20 -2.52
C PHE A 257 -12.26 14.41 -1.33
N LEU A 258 -12.99 15.07 -0.42
CA LEU A 258 -13.60 14.44 0.74
C LEU A 258 -14.64 13.38 0.33
N ILE A 259 -15.50 13.70 -0.64
CA ILE A 259 -16.49 12.77 -1.19
C ILE A 259 -15.79 11.56 -1.83
N LEU A 260 -14.74 11.78 -2.64
CA LEU A 260 -14.00 10.66 -3.24
C LEU A 260 -13.25 9.82 -2.19
N ALA A 261 -12.69 10.44 -1.16
CA ALA A 261 -12.04 9.73 -0.06
C ALA A 261 -13.03 8.85 0.73
N ALA A 262 -14.24 9.36 0.98
CA ALA A 262 -15.30 8.58 1.61
C ALA A 262 -15.73 7.40 0.73
N LEU A 263 -15.87 7.63 -0.58
CA LEU A 263 -16.15 6.57 -1.55
C LEU A 263 -15.03 5.51 -1.57
N ASP A 264 -13.76 5.91 -1.62
CA ASP A 264 -12.62 4.98 -1.62
C ASP A 264 -12.51 4.20 -0.30
N THR A 265 -12.81 4.84 0.83
CA THR A 265 -12.88 4.16 2.13
C THR A 265 -14.00 3.11 2.14
N TYR A 266 -15.17 3.45 1.61
CA TYR A 266 -16.27 2.50 1.45
C TYR A 266 -15.90 1.34 0.53
N LEU A 267 -15.28 1.63 -0.63
CA LEU A 267 -14.83 0.62 -1.58
C LEU A 267 -13.79 -0.31 -0.98
N ALA A 268 -12.81 0.21 -0.25
CA ALA A 268 -11.82 -0.58 0.47
C ALA A 268 -12.50 -1.60 1.39
N PHE A 269 -13.41 -1.13 2.25
CA PHE A 269 -14.13 -1.99 3.18
C PHE A 269 -15.06 -3.00 2.50
N ALA A 270 -15.78 -2.58 1.45
CA ALA A 270 -16.71 -3.44 0.73
C ALA A 270 -15.99 -4.54 -0.05
N ILE A 271 -14.86 -4.21 -0.71
CA ILE A 271 -13.98 -5.16 -1.40
C ILE A 271 -13.35 -6.13 -0.39
N PHE A 272 -12.83 -5.62 0.72
CA PHE A 272 -12.26 -6.45 1.78
C PHE A 272 -13.28 -7.45 2.35
N ARG A 273 -14.55 -7.05 2.47
CA ARG A 273 -15.65 -7.93 2.88
C ARG A 273 -16.25 -8.76 1.74
N LEU A 274 -15.60 -8.81 0.58
CA LEU A 274 -16.03 -9.59 -0.60
C LEU A 274 -17.47 -9.29 -1.03
N LYS A 275 -17.96 -8.05 -0.81
CA LYS A 275 -19.30 -7.65 -1.23
C LYS A 275 -19.33 -7.37 -2.73
N ALA A 276 -20.18 -8.07 -3.47
CA ALA A 276 -20.35 -7.87 -4.92
C ALA A 276 -20.68 -6.42 -5.31
N VAL A 277 -21.44 -5.70 -4.47
CA VAL A 277 -21.74 -4.28 -4.65
C VAL A 277 -20.48 -3.42 -4.66
N GLY A 278 -19.51 -3.71 -3.78
CA GLY A 278 -18.23 -3.00 -3.72
C GLY A 278 -17.42 -3.19 -5.00
N TRP A 279 -17.42 -4.41 -5.55
CA TRP A 279 -16.76 -4.70 -6.83
C TRP A 279 -17.41 -3.93 -7.98
N TRP A 280 -18.74 -3.96 -8.12
CA TRP A 280 -19.44 -3.22 -9.18
C TRP A 280 -19.20 -1.71 -9.09
N LEU A 281 -19.27 -1.13 -7.89
CA LEU A 281 -18.99 0.29 -7.69
C LEU A 281 -17.55 0.66 -8.04
N ALA A 282 -16.57 -0.18 -7.71
CA ALA A 282 -15.18 0.04 -8.11
C ALA A 282 -15.01 0.00 -9.64
N VAL A 283 -15.57 -1.02 -10.30
CA VAL A 283 -15.53 -1.18 -11.75
C VAL A 283 -16.23 -0.03 -12.48
N LEU A 284 -17.26 0.59 -11.90
CA LEU A 284 -17.94 1.76 -12.48
C LEU A 284 -17.20 3.08 -12.19
N THR A 285 -16.71 3.25 -10.96
CA THR A 285 -16.07 4.48 -10.51
C THR A 285 -14.75 4.73 -11.22
N VAL A 286 -13.93 3.69 -11.45
CA VAL A 286 -12.61 3.84 -12.08
C VAL A 286 -12.70 4.40 -13.52
N PRO A 287 -13.56 3.88 -14.42
CA PRO A 287 -13.80 4.49 -15.73
C PRO A 287 -14.31 5.92 -15.67
N ILE A 288 -15.21 6.25 -14.73
CA ILE A 288 -15.71 7.63 -14.57
C ILE A 288 -14.55 8.57 -14.20
N ARG A 289 -13.66 8.15 -13.28
CA ARG A 289 -12.45 8.90 -12.94
C ARG A 289 -11.51 9.03 -14.12
N LEU A 290 -11.28 7.94 -14.86
CA LEU A 290 -10.45 7.91 -16.06
C LEU A 290 -10.97 8.93 -17.09
N PHE A 291 -12.28 8.92 -17.36
CA PHE A 291 -12.92 9.83 -18.29
C PHE A 291 -12.87 11.29 -17.82
N SER A 292 -13.18 11.55 -16.54
CA SER A 292 -13.05 12.89 -15.96
C SER A 292 -11.62 13.42 -16.07
N MET A 293 -10.63 12.58 -15.77
CA MET A 293 -9.20 12.92 -15.84
C MET A 293 -8.77 13.20 -17.28
N ALA A 294 -9.08 12.30 -18.21
CA ALA A 294 -8.79 12.46 -19.63
C ALA A 294 -9.41 13.74 -20.20
N LEU A 295 -10.69 13.98 -19.92
CA LEU A 295 -11.39 15.19 -20.37
C LEU A 295 -10.80 16.46 -19.74
N THR A 296 -10.43 16.40 -18.46
CA THR A 296 -9.82 17.54 -17.76
C THR A 296 -8.50 17.91 -18.40
N PHE A 297 -7.61 16.97 -18.64
CA PHE A 297 -6.34 17.33 -19.27
C PHE A 297 -6.44 17.61 -20.77
N ALA A 298 -7.44 17.08 -21.46
CA ALA A 298 -7.66 17.40 -22.88
C ALA A 298 -8.21 18.82 -23.08
N LYS A 299 -9.04 19.31 -22.14
CA LYS A 299 -9.70 20.62 -22.25
C LYS A 299 -9.09 21.71 -21.38
N ALA A 300 -8.58 21.35 -20.21
CA ALA A 300 -7.94 22.27 -19.29
C ALA A 300 -6.42 22.14 -19.40
N ASP A 301 -5.76 23.27 -19.61
CA ASP A 301 -4.30 23.32 -19.63
C ASP A 301 -3.76 22.97 -18.23
N MET A 302 -2.83 22.01 -18.17
CA MET A 302 -2.16 21.61 -16.94
C MET A 302 -1.53 22.81 -16.22
N MET A 303 -1.09 23.82 -16.98
CA MET A 303 -0.56 25.07 -16.44
C MET A 303 -1.60 25.87 -15.64
N GLN A 304 -2.88 25.78 -15.99
CA GLN A 304 -3.95 26.38 -15.19
C GLN A 304 -4.10 25.68 -13.83
N ALA A 305 -3.84 24.36 -13.76
CA ALA A 305 -3.84 23.66 -12.47
C ALA A 305 -2.74 24.21 -11.58
N TYR A 306 -1.52 24.36 -12.12
CA TYR A 306 -0.38 24.86 -11.38
C TYR A 306 -0.51 26.32 -10.96
N SER A 307 -1.08 27.18 -11.82
CA SER A 307 -1.36 28.57 -11.47
C SER A 307 -2.41 28.66 -10.36
N LYS A 308 -3.48 27.86 -10.44
CA LYS A 308 -4.50 27.74 -9.39
C LYS A 308 -3.98 27.16 -8.08
N MET A 309 -2.88 26.42 -8.11
CA MET A 309 -2.18 25.98 -6.90
C MET A 309 -1.33 27.09 -6.26
N GLY A 310 -1.25 28.28 -6.87
CA GLY A 310 -0.49 29.46 -6.37
C GLY A 310 0.95 29.54 -6.88
N MET A 311 1.23 28.99 -8.06
CA MET A 311 2.58 29.02 -8.66
C MET A 311 2.88 30.38 -9.28
N SER A 312 4.06 30.92 -8.96
CA SER A 312 4.49 32.20 -9.52
C SER A 312 4.77 32.05 -11.02
N ASP A 313 4.68 33.16 -11.76
CA ASP A 313 4.90 33.14 -13.21
C ASP A 313 6.30 32.63 -13.58
N ALA A 314 7.33 32.95 -12.78
CA ALA A 314 8.67 32.41 -12.96
C ALA A 314 8.73 30.88 -12.79
N GLN A 315 8.03 30.34 -11.79
CA GLN A 315 7.92 28.90 -11.59
C GLN A 315 7.12 28.22 -12.71
N LEU A 316 6.05 28.86 -13.19
CA LEU A 316 5.25 28.36 -14.32
C LEU A 316 6.06 28.34 -15.63
N GLN A 317 6.87 29.37 -15.90
CA GLN A 317 7.76 29.42 -17.06
C GLN A 317 8.84 28.32 -17.00
N MET A 318 9.45 28.14 -15.82
CA MET A 318 10.41 27.05 -15.60
C MET A 318 9.74 25.68 -15.80
N LEU A 319 8.49 25.53 -15.36
CA LEU A 319 7.74 24.28 -15.53
C LEU A 319 7.34 24.03 -16.99
N GLN A 320 6.94 25.07 -17.74
CA GLN A 320 6.68 25.00 -19.18
C GLN A 320 7.93 24.65 -19.99
N SER A 321 9.10 25.04 -19.51
CA SER A 321 10.39 24.67 -20.12
C SER A 321 10.71 23.18 -19.97
N SER A 322 10.07 22.49 -19.02
CA SER A 322 10.26 21.06 -18.83
C SER A 322 9.55 20.25 -19.92
N PRO A 323 10.28 19.42 -20.69
CA PRO A 323 9.67 18.58 -21.72
C PRO A 323 8.68 17.57 -21.11
N PHE A 324 8.76 17.27 -19.82
CA PHE A 324 7.85 16.35 -19.14
C PHE A 324 6.43 16.90 -18.99
N VAL A 325 6.29 18.21 -18.78
CA VAL A 325 4.99 18.88 -18.65
C VAL A 325 4.42 19.22 -20.02
N ARG A 326 5.30 19.56 -20.97
CA ARG A 326 4.91 19.84 -22.36
C ARG A 326 4.48 18.58 -23.11
N SER A 327 5.15 17.46 -22.85
CA SER A 327 4.74 16.17 -23.39
C SER A 327 3.57 15.66 -22.56
N HIS A 328 2.49 15.21 -23.20
CA HIS A 328 1.36 14.55 -22.51
C HIS A 328 1.74 13.21 -21.84
N VAL A 329 3.02 12.99 -21.54
CA VAL A 329 3.58 11.76 -20.96
C VAL A 329 2.98 11.50 -19.59
N ILE A 330 2.89 12.49 -18.70
CA ILE A 330 2.26 12.33 -17.37
C ILE A 330 0.82 11.84 -17.52
N LEU A 331 0.07 12.46 -18.43
CA LEU A 331 -1.31 12.08 -18.72
C LEU A 331 -1.41 10.63 -19.18
N TRP A 332 -0.66 10.28 -20.22
CA TRP A 332 -0.71 8.93 -20.80
C TRP A 332 -0.28 7.90 -19.78
N TRP A 333 0.72 8.23 -18.97
CA TRP A 333 1.18 7.41 -17.88
C TRP A 333 0.09 7.13 -16.83
N SER A 334 -0.59 8.17 -16.37
CA SER A 334 -1.69 8.05 -15.42
C SER A 334 -2.88 7.28 -16.01
N LEU A 335 -3.21 7.52 -17.29
CA LEU A 335 -4.27 6.79 -17.98
C LEU A 335 -3.94 5.30 -18.11
N VAL A 336 -2.75 4.95 -18.58
CA VAL A 336 -2.30 3.55 -18.71
C VAL A 336 -2.32 2.86 -17.35
N SER A 337 -1.83 3.52 -16.30
CA SER A 337 -1.83 2.96 -14.94
C SER A 337 -3.26 2.67 -14.44
N LEU A 338 -4.21 3.57 -14.69
CA LEU A 338 -5.61 3.36 -14.32
C LEU A 338 -6.28 2.25 -15.15
N VAL A 339 -5.94 2.11 -16.43
CA VAL A 339 -6.44 1.03 -17.28
C VAL A 339 -5.93 -0.33 -16.80
N ILE A 340 -4.65 -0.43 -16.42
CA ILE A 340 -4.09 -1.65 -15.82
C ILE A 340 -4.80 -1.98 -14.51
N PHE A 341 -5.04 -0.99 -13.65
CA PHE A 341 -5.77 -1.19 -12.40
C PHE A 341 -7.23 -1.61 -12.64
N LEU A 342 -7.90 -1.07 -13.65
CA LEU A 342 -9.23 -1.50 -14.05
C LEU A 342 -9.24 -2.97 -14.50
N GLY A 343 -8.26 -3.38 -15.31
CA GLY A 343 -8.09 -4.77 -15.72
C GLY A 343 -7.91 -5.70 -14.51
N TYR A 344 -7.13 -5.27 -13.51
CA TYR A 344 -6.98 -5.97 -12.25
C TYR A 344 -8.30 -6.11 -11.48
N LEU A 345 -9.10 -5.04 -11.38
CA LEU A 345 -10.42 -5.09 -10.74
C LEU A 345 -11.38 -6.03 -11.47
N ILE A 346 -11.40 -6.03 -12.81
CA ILE A 346 -12.23 -6.95 -13.60
C ILE A 346 -11.82 -8.39 -13.32
N TRP A 347 -10.52 -8.68 -13.27
CA TRP A 347 -10.00 -10.01 -12.96
C TRP A 347 -10.38 -10.47 -11.54
N LEU A 348 -10.49 -9.55 -10.58
CA LEU A 348 -10.92 -9.87 -9.20
C LEU A 348 -12.37 -10.38 -9.11
N LYS A 349 -13.21 -10.22 -10.14
CA LYS A 349 -14.60 -10.72 -10.17
C LYS A 349 -14.73 -12.17 -9.69
N ARG A 350 -13.73 -13.00 -10.00
CA ARG A 350 -13.69 -14.42 -9.63
C ARG A 350 -13.77 -14.69 -8.13
N TYR A 351 -13.38 -13.73 -7.29
CA TYR A 351 -13.40 -13.84 -5.83
C TYR A 351 -14.74 -13.42 -5.19
N PHE A 352 -15.63 -12.79 -5.94
CA PHE A 352 -16.92 -12.26 -5.44
C PHE A 352 -18.11 -13.21 -5.70
N LYS A 353 -17.85 -14.48 -6.03
CA LYS A 353 -18.91 -15.47 -6.25
C LYS A 353 -19.51 -15.89 -4.89
N THR A 354 -20.84 -15.88 -4.78
CA THR A 354 -21.57 -16.40 -3.61
C THR A 354 -21.23 -17.88 -3.41
N PRO A 355 -20.99 -18.35 -2.17
CA PRO A 355 -20.94 -19.79 -1.90
C PRO A 355 -22.22 -20.42 -2.42
N SER A 356 -22.11 -21.44 -3.26
CA SER A 356 -23.26 -22.28 -3.62
C SER A 356 -23.80 -22.86 -2.32
N VAL A 357 -25.04 -22.50 -1.97
CA VAL A 357 -25.78 -23.21 -0.93
C VAL A 357 -25.77 -24.69 -1.35
N PRO A 358 -25.22 -25.62 -0.55
CA PRO A 358 -25.27 -27.03 -0.90
C PRO A 358 -26.73 -27.39 -1.14
N SER A 359 -27.01 -28.06 -2.25
CA SER A 359 -28.39 -28.43 -2.56
C SER A 359 -28.95 -29.29 -1.42
N PRO A 360 -30.25 -29.20 -1.07
CA PRO A 360 -30.84 -30.03 -0.01
C PRO A 360 -30.61 -31.54 -0.21
N VAL A 361 -30.37 -31.96 -1.46
CA VAL A 361 -30.04 -33.33 -1.85
C VAL A 361 -28.65 -33.75 -1.35
N GLU A 362 -27.68 -32.84 -1.35
CA GLU A 362 -26.31 -33.08 -0.88
C GLU A 362 -26.22 -33.17 0.65
N SER A 363 -27.02 -32.38 1.36
CA SER A 363 -27.11 -32.46 2.82
C SER A 363 -27.85 -33.71 3.30
N LEU A 364 -28.80 -34.23 2.50
CA LEU A 364 -29.46 -35.50 2.80
C LEU A 364 -28.54 -36.71 2.53
N SER A 365 -27.72 -36.68 1.47
CA SER A 365 -26.73 -37.73 1.22
C SER A 365 -25.60 -37.77 2.25
N ALA A 366 -25.21 -36.61 2.80
CA ALA A 366 -24.17 -36.52 3.84
C ALA A 366 -24.64 -36.95 5.23
N LEU A 367 -25.96 -37.05 5.45
CA LEU A 367 -26.56 -37.57 6.68
C LEU A 367 -26.95 -39.05 6.58
N ALA A 368 -26.90 -39.63 5.37
CA ALA A 368 -27.33 -41.00 5.09
C ALA A 368 -26.17 -41.99 4.86
N GLY A 369 -24.92 -41.54 4.95
CA GLY A 369 -23.72 -42.38 4.97
C GLY A 369 -22.96 -42.16 6.27
#